data_AF-A0A9X8VLN6-F1
#
_entry.id   AF-A0A9X8VLN6-F1
#
_cell.length_a   1.000
_cell.length_b   1.000
_cell.length_c   1.000
_cell.angle_alpha   90.00
_cell.angle_beta   90.00
_cell.angle_gamma   90.00
#
_symmetry.space_group_name_H-M   'P 1'
#
loop_
_entity.id
_entity.type
_entity.pdbx_description
1 polymer ?
#
loop_
_entity_poly.entity_id
_entity_poly.type
_entity_poly.pdbx_seq_one_letter_code
_entity_poly.pdbx_strand_id
1 'polypeptide(L)'
;QDWPTRQGVKPGEWQGDGPALLTFYAAALVSHPQWKLNNDDDLVSTARGLLVRLTGMRNSESGLYQKVLQQVSHLYADMRLEDMAGETDIARLYTTKEVVPGMFTRQAWENAVQPAIDKVVKARRDEIDWVLSDGQTPTSQQASPEALKKQLTDRYFADFSGAWLSFLNSIRL
;
A
#
# COMPACT_ATOMS: atom_id res chain seq x y z
N GLN A 1 29.23 -6.55 -12.16
CA GLN A 1 28.14 -5.82 -12.86
C GLN A 1 27.96 -6.55 -14.17
N ASP A 2 26.93 -7.37 -14.27
CA ASP A 2 26.82 -8.35 -15.35
C ASP A 2 26.23 -7.70 -16.59
N TRP A 3 27.00 -7.66 -17.66
CA TRP A 3 26.53 -7.20 -18.96
C TRP A 3 25.48 -8.16 -19.52
N PRO A 4 24.38 -7.68 -20.12
CA PRO A 4 23.35 -8.54 -20.67
C PRO A 4 23.94 -9.40 -21.80
N THR A 5 23.60 -10.69 -21.86
CA THR A 5 24.04 -11.55 -22.96
C THR A 5 23.30 -11.17 -24.25
N ARG A 6 24.03 -10.99 -25.34
CA ARG A 6 23.44 -10.68 -26.64
C ARG A 6 23.43 -11.92 -27.54
N GLN A 7 22.24 -12.26 -28.05
CA GLN A 7 22.08 -13.41 -28.92
C GLN A 7 22.94 -13.24 -30.18
N GLY A 8 23.74 -14.26 -30.51
CA GLY A 8 24.65 -14.24 -31.66
C GLY A 8 25.99 -13.51 -31.45
N VAL A 9 26.30 -13.01 -30.24
CA VAL A 9 27.59 -12.36 -29.92
C VAL A 9 28.23 -13.06 -28.73
N LYS A 10 29.55 -13.33 -28.80
CA LYS A 10 30.26 -13.95 -27.68
C LYS A 10 30.32 -12.97 -26.48
N PRO A 11 30.21 -13.46 -25.23
CA PRO A 11 30.20 -12.59 -24.06
C PRO A 11 31.41 -11.65 -23.93
N GLY A 12 32.62 -12.14 -24.22
CA GLY A 12 33.84 -11.33 -24.13
C GLY A 12 33.92 -10.21 -25.18
N GLU A 13 33.45 -10.48 -26.40
CA GLU A 13 33.35 -9.46 -27.47
C GLU A 13 32.30 -8.41 -27.11
N TRP A 14 31.14 -8.84 -26.61
CA TRP A 14 30.08 -7.93 -26.19
C TRP A 14 30.50 -7.06 -25.00
N GLN A 15 31.26 -7.60 -24.05
CA GLN A 15 31.77 -6.83 -22.91
C GLN A 15 32.87 -5.83 -23.31
N GLY A 16 33.69 -6.17 -24.32
CA GLY A 16 34.75 -5.30 -24.83
C GLY A 16 34.20 -4.14 -25.68
N ASP A 17 33.37 -4.46 -26.67
CA ASP A 17 32.93 -3.49 -27.68
C ASP A 17 31.55 -2.89 -27.39
N GLY A 18 30.73 -3.58 -26.60
CA GLY A 18 29.38 -3.18 -26.24
C GLY A 18 29.27 -1.75 -25.68
N PRO A 19 30.14 -1.31 -24.74
CA PRO A 19 30.10 0.06 -24.23
C PRO A 19 30.25 1.10 -25.35
N ALA A 20 31.28 0.95 -26.19
CA ALA A 20 31.55 1.89 -27.28
C ALA A 20 30.41 1.90 -28.32
N LEU A 21 29.87 0.74 -28.66
CA LEU A 21 28.74 0.60 -29.58
C LEU A 21 27.47 1.26 -29.02
N LEU A 22 27.16 1.07 -27.73
CA LEU A 22 26.01 1.70 -27.09
C LEU A 22 26.17 3.23 -27.02
N THR A 23 27.37 3.72 -26.71
CA THR A 23 27.66 5.17 -26.72
C THR A 23 27.50 5.75 -28.12
N PHE A 24 28.03 5.08 -29.15
CA PHE A 24 27.85 5.47 -30.54
C PHE A 24 26.36 5.53 -30.92
N TYR A 25 25.61 4.46 -30.64
CA TYR A 25 24.18 4.39 -30.94
C TYR A 25 23.41 5.50 -30.23
N ALA A 26 23.67 5.76 -28.94
CA ALA A 26 22.99 6.80 -28.17
C ALA A 26 23.25 8.20 -28.75
N ALA A 27 24.49 8.50 -29.15
CA ALA A 27 24.83 9.78 -29.75
C ALA A 27 24.25 9.96 -31.16
N ALA A 28 24.25 8.89 -31.96
CA ALA A 28 23.80 8.92 -33.35
C ALA A 28 22.27 8.85 -33.50
N LEU A 29 21.55 8.40 -32.48
CA LEU A 29 20.09 8.26 -32.54
C LEU A 29 19.37 9.59 -32.78
N VAL A 30 19.91 10.70 -32.26
CA VAL A 30 19.34 12.05 -32.43
C VAL A 30 19.35 12.47 -33.90
N SER A 31 20.41 12.14 -34.65
CA SER A 31 20.55 12.44 -36.08
C SER A 31 19.92 11.37 -36.98
N HIS A 32 19.63 10.18 -36.44
CA HIS A 32 19.06 9.05 -37.17
C HIS A 32 17.86 8.43 -36.41
N PRO A 33 16.74 9.16 -36.28
CA PRO A 33 15.57 8.70 -35.53
C PRO A 33 14.97 7.39 -36.07
N GLN A 34 15.18 7.08 -37.34
CA GLN A 34 14.77 5.82 -37.97
C GLN A 34 15.51 4.58 -37.43
N TRP A 35 16.62 4.73 -36.71
CA TRP A 35 17.31 3.62 -36.05
C TRP A 35 16.62 3.19 -34.75
N LYS A 36 15.63 3.96 -34.29
CA LYS A 36 14.79 3.57 -33.16
C LYS A 36 14.05 2.28 -33.50
N LEU A 37 14.17 1.29 -32.63
CA LEU A 37 13.35 0.09 -32.70
C LEU A 37 11.89 0.47 -32.44
N ASN A 38 10.98 -0.09 -33.24
CA ASN A 38 9.56 0.04 -32.95
C ASN A 38 9.24 -0.68 -31.64
N ASN A 39 8.34 -0.10 -30.85
CA ASN A 39 7.81 -0.80 -29.69
C ASN A 39 7.01 -2.02 -30.15
N ASP A 40 7.05 -3.09 -29.38
CA ASP A 40 6.09 -4.16 -29.48
C ASP A 40 4.85 -3.75 -28.67
N ASP A 41 3.85 -3.21 -29.36
CA ASP A 41 2.65 -2.66 -28.72
C ASP A 41 1.83 -3.74 -27.97
N ASP A 42 1.89 -5.00 -28.42
CA ASP A 42 1.25 -6.14 -27.76
C ASP A 42 1.97 -6.50 -26.45
N LEU A 43 3.31 -6.52 -26.46
CA LEU A 43 4.10 -6.71 -25.25
C LEU A 43 3.87 -5.57 -24.25
N VAL A 44 3.85 -4.32 -24.72
CA VAL A 44 3.61 -3.13 -23.87
C VAL A 44 2.22 -3.19 -23.24
N SER A 45 1.18 -3.49 -24.01
CA SER A 45 -0.19 -3.59 -23.51
C SER A 45 -0.36 -4.74 -22.50
N THR A 46 0.26 -5.90 -22.77
CA THR A 46 0.28 -7.06 -21.86
C THR A 46 0.97 -6.73 -20.54
N ALA A 47 2.16 -6.14 -20.59
CA ALA A 47 2.91 -5.73 -19.40
C ALA A 47 2.11 -4.71 -18.58
N ARG A 48 1.46 -3.74 -19.24
CA ARG A 48 0.59 -2.76 -18.60
C ARG A 48 -0.60 -3.40 -17.91
N GLY A 49 -1.30 -4.33 -18.59
CA GLY A 49 -2.43 -5.05 -18.01
C GLY A 49 -2.06 -5.83 -16.75
N LEU A 50 -0.89 -6.49 -16.75
CA LEU A 50 -0.35 -7.17 -15.57
C LEU A 50 -0.04 -6.19 -14.43
N LEU A 51 0.64 -5.08 -14.71
CA LEU A 51 0.96 -4.06 -13.71
C LEU A 51 -0.30 -3.44 -13.10
N VAL A 52 -1.32 -3.13 -13.91
CA VAL A 52 -2.61 -2.60 -13.44
C VAL A 52 -3.28 -3.61 -12.51
N ARG A 53 -3.31 -4.90 -12.87
CA ARG A 53 -3.92 -5.94 -12.04
C ARG A 53 -3.19 -6.11 -10.70
N LEU A 54 -1.86 -6.21 -10.73
CA LEU A 54 -1.03 -6.35 -9.52
C LEU A 54 -1.18 -5.14 -8.60
N THR A 55 -1.19 -3.95 -9.18
CA THR A 55 -1.37 -2.69 -8.45
C THR A 55 -2.79 -2.59 -7.88
N GLY A 56 -3.82 -2.98 -8.64
CA GLY A 56 -5.20 -3.00 -8.18
C GLY A 56 -5.45 -3.95 -7.00
N MET A 57 -4.80 -5.12 -6.97
CA MET A 57 -4.88 -6.04 -5.83
C MET A 57 -4.30 -5.40 -4.55
N ARG A 58 -3.12 -4.79 -4.66
CA ARG A 58 -2.46 -4.10 -3.53
C ARG A 58 -3.23 -2.88 -3.05
N ASN A 59 -3.85 -2.17 -3.98
CA ASN A 59 -4.59 -0.93 -3.75
C ASN A 59 -6.09 -1.15 -3.58
N SER A 60 -6.51 -2.39 -3.34
CA SER A 60 -7.87 -2.72 -2.92
C SER A 60 -8.15 -2.15 -1.53
N GLU A 61 -9.39 -1.76 -1.26
CA GLU A 61 -9.80 -1.19 0.04
C GLU A 61 -9.40 -2.11 1.20
N SER A 62 -9.66 -3.41 1.07
CA SER A 62 -9.27 -4.40 2.08
C SER A 62 -7.76 -4.53 2.25
N GLY A 63 -6.98 -4.49 1.16
CA GLY A 63 -5.51 -4.51 1.23
C GLY A 63 -4.95 -3.26 1.92
N LEU A 64 -5.50 -2.09 1.61
CA LEU A 64 -5.11 -0.82 2.22
C LEU A 64 -5.49 -0.76 3.71
N TYR A 65 -6.67 -1.25 4.06
CA TYR A 65 -7.11 -1.33 5.45
C TYR A 65 -6.20 -2.25 6.28
N GLN A 66 -5.90 -3.45 5.76
CA GLN A 66 -4.97 -4.37 6.43
C GLN A 66 -3.58 -3.77 6.58
N LYS A 67 -3.11 -3.02 5.59
CA LYS A 67 -1.84 -2.30 5.67
C LYS A 67 -1.84 -1.24 6.79
N VAL A 68 -2.94 -0.52 6.98
CA VAL A 68 -3.10 0.41 8.11
C VAL A 68 -3.02 -0.34 9.44
N LEU A 69 -3.81 -1.41 9.60
CA LEU A 69 -3.82 -2.19 10.85
C LEU A 69 -2.44 -2.78 11.19
N GLN A 70 -1.74 -3.35 10.20
CA GLN A 70 -0.38 -3.88 10.41
C GLN A 70 0.60 -2.81 10.90
N GLN A 71 0.51 -1.58 10.38
CA GLN A 71 1.38 -0.48 10.79
C GLN A 71 1.13 -0.04 12.24
N VAL A 72 -0.11 -0.13 12.73
CA VAL A 72 -0.49 0.37 14.06
C VAL A 72 -0.53 -0.71 15.13
N SER A 73 -0.71 -1.98 14.76
CA SER A 73 -0.99 -3.09 15.70
C SER A 73 0.06 -3.28 16.79
N HIS A 74 1.32 -2.92 16.55
CA HIS A 74 2.41 -3.07 17.52
C HIS A 74 2.76 -1.78 18.27
N LEU A 75 2.10 -0.66 17.96
CA LEU A 75 2.43 0.65 18.53
C LEU A 75 1.77 0.90 19.90
N TYR A 76 0.71 0.18 20.21
CA TYR A 76 -0.08 0.36 21.42
C TYR A 76 -0.32 -0.99 22.08
N ALA A 77 -0.05 -1.08 23.39
CA ALA A 77 -0.39 -2.24 24.18
C ALA A 77 -1.92 -2.37 24.30
N ASP A 78 -2.39 -3.61 24.45
CA ASP A 78 -3.82 -3.87 24.68
C ASP A 78 -4.28 -3.25 26.00
N MET A 79 -5.46 -2.65 25.97
CA MET A 79 -6.06 -1.96 27.10
C MET A 79 -6.93 -2.92 27.90
N ARG A 80 -6.61 -3.06 29.19
CA ARG A 80 -7.31 -3.92 30.14
C ARG A 80 -8.34 -3.12 30.93
N LEU A 81 -9.20 -3.81 31.67
CA LEU A 81 -10.20 -3.18 32.53
C LEU A 81 -9.55 -2.29 33.59
N GLU A 82 -8.43 -2.74 34.15
CA GLU A 82 -7.64 -2.00 35.13
C GLU A 82 -7.16 -0.65 34.59
N ASP A 83 -6.75 -0.58 33.32
CA ASP A 83 -6.23 0.64 32.68
C ASP A 83 -7.32 1.70 32.48
N MET A 84 -8.60 1.30 32.46
CA MET A 84 -9.75 2.19 32.29
C MET A 84 -10.25 2.77 33.62
N ALA A 85 -9.93 2.11 34.73
CA ALA A 85 -10.43 2.39 36.07
C ALA A 85 -9.64 3.49 36.81
N GLY A 86 -8.46 3.85 36.31
CA GLY A 86 -7.50 4.67 37.01
C GLY A 86 -7.07 4.03 38.34
N GLU A 87 -7.17 4.78 39.43
CA GLU A 87 -6.79 4.30 40.78
C GLU A 87 -7.86 3.44 41.48
N THR A 88 -9.03 3.28 40.86
CA THR A 88 -10.12 2.48 41.45
C THR A 88 -9.80 0.98 41.29
N ASP A 89 -9.81 0.22 42.39
CA ASP A 89 -9.62 -1.23 42.37
C ASP A 89 -10.88 -1.97 41.83
N ILE A 90 -11.15 -1.77 40.53
CA ILE A 90 -12.29 -2.35 39.80
C ILE A 90 -12.19 -3.88 39.72
N ALA A 91 -10.98 -4.44 39.78
CA ALA A 91 -10.74 -5.88 39.72
C ALA A 91 -11.38 -6.66 40.89
N ARG A 92 -11.75 -5.99 41.98
CA ARG A 92 -12.51 -6.60 43.10
C ARG A 92 -14.01 -6.70 42.85
N LEU A 93 -14.55 -5.88 41.94
CA LEU A 93 -15.99 -5.76 41.70
C LEU A 93 -16.40 -6.33 40.34
N TYR A 94 -15.46 -6.33 39.39
CA TYR A 94 -15.71 -6.75 38.03
C TYR A 94 -14.53 -7.56 37.50
N THR A 95 -14.84 -8.60 36.71
CA THR A 95 -13.85 -9.45 36.08
C THR A 95 -14.10 -9.57 34.58
N THR A 96 -13.03 -9.66 33.80
CA THR A 96 -13.08 -10.02 32.39
C THR A 96 -11.79 -10.73 31.97
N LYS A 97 -11.89 -11.55 30.91
CA LYS A 97 -10.74 -12.16 30.23
C LYS A 97 -10.44 -11.48 28.89
N GLU A 98 -11.33 -10.62 28.41
CA GLU A 98 -11.17 -9.88 27.17
C GLU A 98 -10.36 -8.61 27.42
N VAL A 99 -9.67 -8.16 26.38
CA VAL A 99 -8.96 -6.88 26.34
C VAL A 99 -9.41 -6.12 25.10
N VAL A 100 -9.30 -4.80 25.13
CA VAL A 100 -9.47 -3.99 23.92
C VAL A 100 -8.11 -3.91 23.22
N PRO A 101 -7.98 -4.34 21.95
CA PRO A 101 -6.73 -4.19 21.23
C PRO A 101 -6.27 -2.74 21.22
N GLY A 102 -4.99 -2.49 21.53
CA GLY A 102 -4.47 -1.14 21.76
C GLY A 102 -4.70 -0.16 20.59
N MET A 103 -4.73 -0.70 19.36
CA MET A 103 -5.02 0.05 18.14
C MET A 103 -6.45 0.61 18.05
N PHE A 104 -7.39 0.08 18.84
CA PHE A 104 -8.78 0.54 18.93
C PHE A 104 -9.01 1.44 20.14
N THR A 105 -8.05 2.30 20.45
CA THR A 105 -8.17 3.31 21.51
C THR A 105 -8.25 4.71 20.91
N ARG A 106 -8.77 5.69 21.67
CA ARG A 106 -8.79 7.09 21.22
C ARG A 106 -7.38 7.62 20.92
N GLN A 107 -6.42 7.27 21.76
CA GLN A 107 -5.03 7.65 21.57
C GLN A 107 -4.45 7.06 20.27
N ALA A 108 -4.71 5.78 19.98
CA ALA A 108 -4.26 5.16 18.74
C ALA A 108 -4.94 5.77 17.50
N TRP A 109 -6.24 6.09 17.61
CA TRP A 109 -6.97 6.78 16.54
C TRP A 109 -6.30 8.11 16.16
N GLU A 110 -6.14 8.99 17.14
CA GLU A 110 -5.67 10.36 16.93
C GLU A 110 -4.20 10.39 16.47
N ASN A 111 -3.35 9.53 17.03
CA ASN A 111 -1.90 9.64 16.85
C ASN A 111 -1.32 8.68 15.79
N ALA A 112 -2.03 7.61 15.43
CA ALA A 112 -1.47 6.60 14.52
C ALA A 112 -2.43 6.20 13.39
N VAL A 113 -3.66 5.80 13.70
CA VAL A 113 -4.59 5.27 12.69
C VAL A 113 -5.01 6.33 11.69
N GLN A 114 -5.47 7.50 12.16
CA GLN A 114 -5.90 8.57 11.28
C GLN A 114 -4.75 9.04 10.36
N PRO A 115 -3.53 9.32 10.88
CA PRO A 115 -2.37 9.60 10.03
C PRO A 115 -2.01 8.48 9.05
N ALA A 116 -2.12 7.21 9.46
CA ALA A 116 -1.84 6.07 8.60
C ALA A 116 -2.86 5.96 7.45
N ILE A 117 -4.15 6.18 7.72
CA ILE A 117 -5.20 6.26 6.69
C ILE A 117 -4.87 7.38 5.68
N ASP A 118 -4.55 8.58 6.17
CA ASP A 118 -4.20 9.71 5.31
C ASP A 118 -2.99 9.40 4.41
N LYS A 119 -1.99 8.72 4.97
CA LYS A 119 -0.79 8.29 4.24
C LYS A 119 -1.11 7.27 3.15
N VAL A 120 -1.93 6.25 3.42
CA VAL A 120 -2.26 5.23 2.40
C VAL A 120 -3.17 5.78 1.30
N VAL A 121 -4.09 6.70 1.64
CA VAL A 121 -4.95 7.38 0.66
C VAL A 121 -4.11 8.24 -0.27
N LYS A 122 -3.17 9.03 0.27
CA LYS A 122 -2.25 9.83 -0.53
C LYS A 122 -1.36 8.95 -1.42
N ALA A 123 -0.74 7.92 -0.85
CA ALA A 123 0.12 7.01 -1.60
C ALA A 123 -0.63 6.33 -2.75
N ARG A 124 -1.89 5.90 -2.54
CA ARG A 124 -2.72 5.32 -3.60
C ARG A 124 -3.00 6.31 -4.72
N ARG A 125 -3.30 7.57 -4.39
CA ARG A 125 -3.53 8.62 -5.39
C ARG A 125 -2.28 8.83 -6.23
N ASP A 126 -1.13 9.03 -5.59
CA ASP A 126 0.15 9.21 -6.26
C ASP A 126 0.44 7.99 -7.14
N GLU A 127 0.16 6.78 -6.64
CA GLU A 127 0.28 5.52 -7.39
C GLU A 127 -0.57 5.43 -8.66
N ILE A 128 -1.83 5.82 -8.57
CA ILE A 128 -2.74 5.84 -9.71
C ILE A 128 -2.29 6.87 -10.74
N ASP A 129 -1.88 8.06 -10.28
CA ASP A 129 -1.47 9.17 -11.15
C ASP A 129 -0.20 8.84 -11.96
N TRP A 130 0.78 8.12 -11.36
CA TRP A 130 1.98 7.71 -12.08
C TRP A 130 1.81 6.46 -12.96
N VAL A 131 0.92 5.52 -12.60
CA VAL A 131 0.68 4.29 -13.39
C VAL A 131 -0.20 4.57 -14.62
N LEU A 132 -1.09 5.57 -14.57
CA LEU A 132 -2.18 5.75 -15.55
C LEU A 132 -2.14 7.06 -16.35
N SER A 133 -1.05 7.81 -16.32
CA SER A 133 -0.90 9.08 -17.05
C SER A 133 -0.98 8.95 -18.59
N ASP A 134 -0.95 7.74 -19.14
CA ASP A 134 -1.21 7.45 -20.56
C ASP A 134 -2.73 7.32 -20.89
N GLY A 135 -3.52 8.31 -20.44
CA GLY A 135 -4.66 8.92 -21.13
C GLY A 135 -5.82 8.13 -21.76
N GLN A 136 -5.92 6.80 -21.71
CA GLN A 136 -6.94 6.07 -22.51
C GLN A 136 -7.83 5.07 -21.78
N THR A 137 -7.66 4.86 -20.47
CA THR A 137 -8.58 3.98 -19.71
C THR A 137 -9.42 4.82 -18.76
N PRO A 138 -10.75 4.89 -18.93
CA PRO A 138 -11.59 5.64 -18.00
C PRO A 138 -11.48 5.01 -16.60
N THR A 139 -10.98 5.79 -15.66
CA THR A 139 -10.89 5.55 -14.21
C THR A 139 -12.28 5.50 -13.55
N SER A 140 -13.31 5.01 -14.26
CA SER A 140 -14.73 5.16 -13.91
C SER A 140 -15.21 4.30 -12.74
N GLN A 141 -14.34 3.47 -12.14
CA GLN A 141 -14.68 2.64 -10.96
C GLN A 141 -13.81 2.91 -9.73
N GLN A 142 -12.90 3.89 -9.76
CA GLN A 142 -12.01 4.12 -8.63
C GLN A 142 -12.54 5.24 -7.73
N ALA A 143 -12.84 4.90 -6.47
CA ALA A 143 -13.28 5.87 -5.46
C ALA A 143 -12.28 7.05 -5.37
N SER A 144 -12.81 8.27 -5.25
CA SER A 144 -12.00 9.46 -5.01
C SER A 144 -11.19 9.31 -3.71
N PRO A 145 -10.06 10.04 -3.55
CA PRO A 145 -9.28 9.99 -2.32
C PRO A 145 -10.12 10.22 -1.05
N GLU A 146 -11.08 11.15 -1.12
CA GLU A 146 -11.98 11.49 -0.03
C GLU A 146 -12.97 10.36 0.26
N ALA A 147 -13.54 9.76 -0.79
CA ALA A 147 -14.44 8.61 -0.65
C ALA A 147 -13.72 7.40 -0.06
N LEU A 148 -12.48 7.14 -0.48
CA LEU A 148 -11.65 6.07 0.07
C LEU A 148 -11.28 6.33 1.53
N LYS A 149 -10.87 7.57 1.87
CA LYS A 149 -10.60 7.96 3.26
C LYS A 149 -11.82 7.70 4.14
N LYS A 150 -13.00 8.09 3.66
CA LYS A 150 -14.26 7.84 4.35
C LYS A 150 -14.52 6.34 4.54
N GLN A 151 -14.41 5.53 3.49
CA GLN A 151 -14.61 4.08 3.58
C GLN A 151 -13.66 3.41 4.57
N LEU A 152 -12.36 3.72 4.52
CA LEU A 152 -11.38 3.19 5.47
C LEU A 152 -11.67 3.62 6.91
N THR A 153 -12.10 4.87 7.10
CA THR A 153 -12.48 5.40 8.42
C THR A 153 -13.74 4.72 8.95
N ASP A 154 -14.78 4.60 8.14
CA ASP A 154 -16.03 3.96 8.51
C ASP A 154 -15.78 2.49 8.89
N ARG A 155 -14.93 1.79 8.12
CA ARG A 155 -14.52 0.41 8.42
C ARG A 155 -13.73 0.32 9.73
N TYR A 156 -12.79 1.23 9.97
CA TYR A 156 -12.08 1.28 11.23
C TYR A 156 -13.04 1.45 12.43
N PHE A 157 -14.01 2.36 12.33
CA PHE A 157 -14.97 2.57 13.42
C PHE A 157 -15.95 1.41 13.60
N ALA A 158 -16.25 0.66 12.54
CA ALA A 158 -16.99 -0.60 12.67
C ALA A 158 -16.21 -1.61 13.53
N ASP A 159 -14.92 -1.83 13.23
CA ASP A 159 -14.08 -2.75 14.00
C ASP A 159 -13.80 -2.25 15.43
N PHE A 160 -13.55 -0.94 15.58
CA PHE A 160 -13.41 -0.27 16.87
C PHE A 160 -14.62 -0.52 17.76
N SER A 161 -15.83 -0.23 17.24
CA SER A 161 -17.06 -0.42 18.03
C SER A 161 -17.33 -1.88 18.34
N GLY A 162 -17.00 -2.80 17.42
CA GLY A 162 -17.06 -4.23 17.65
C GLY A 162 -16.15 -4.69 18.78
N ALA A 163 -14.89 -4.25 18.80
CA ALA A 163 -13.92 -4.58 19.85
C ALA A 163 -14.39 -4.07 21.23
N TRP A 164 -14.86 -2.82 21.30
CA TRP A 164 -15.40 -2.24 22.53
C TRP A 164 -16.67 -2.95 23.00
N LEU A 165 -17.60 -3.26 22.09
CA LEU A 165 -18.83 -3.97 22.43
C LEU A 165 -18.53 -5.37 22.97
N SER A 166 -17.59 -6.10 22.34
CA SER A 166 -17.15 -7.42 22.82
C SER A 166 -16.57 -7.34 24.22
N PHE A 167 -15.66 -6.37 24.46
CA PHE A 167 -15.08 -6.12 25.77
C PHE A 167 -16.13 -5.79 26.81
N LEU A 168 -17.00 -4.80 26.58
CA LEU A 168 -18.02 -4.38 27.55
C LEU A 168 -19.01 -5.50 27.88
N ASN A 169 -19.43 -6.28 26.89
CA ASN A 169 -20.33 -7.42 27.09
C ASN A 169 -19.67 -8.60 27.83
N SER A 170 -18.34 -8.64 27.91
CA SER A 170 -17.61 -9.69 28.61
C SER A 170 -17.46 -9.45 30.11
N ILE A 171 -17.71 -8.22 30.57
CA ILE A 171 -17.55 -7.82 31.97
C ILE A 171 -18.61 -8.52 32.83
N ARG A 172 -18.16 -9.14 33.92
CA ARG A 172 -19.01 -9.82 34.91
C ARG A 172 -18.77 -9.26 36.29
N LEU A 173 -19.81 -9.31 37.12
CA LEU A 173 -19.75 -9.12 38.57
C LEU A 173 -19.08 -10.32 39.25
#